data_AF-A0A931PBB6-F1
#
_entry.id   AF-A0A931PBB6-F1
#
_cell.length_a   1.000
_cell.length_b   1.000
_cell.length_c   1.000
_cell.angle_alpha   90.00
_cell.angle_beta   90.00
_cell.angle_gamma   90.00
#
_symmetry.space_group_name_H-M   'P 1'
#
loop_
_entity.id
_entity.type
_entity.pdbx_description
1 polymer ?
#
loop_
_entity_poly.entity_id
_entity_poly.type
_entity_poly.pdbx_seq_one_letter_code
_entity_poly.pdbx_strand_id
1 'polypeptide(L)'
;MVSYDLQRPGQNYSGLIEAIKGLGAYRHCLQSTWLVATAHSPAAVWDSLAGHVDKNDRVLVMTVGGTAAGWLNKADWDWINTHI
;
A
#
# COMPACT_ATOMS: atom_id res chain seq x y z
N MET A 1 -0.60 -3.24 4.88
CA MET A 1 -1.42 -2.86 3.70
C MET A 1 -1.59 -1.35 3.70
N VAL A 2 -1.47 -0.75 2.52
CA VAL A 2 -1.82 0.64 2.24
C VAL A 2 -2.89 0.62 1.15
N SER A 3 -4.06 1.18 1.42
CA SER A 3 -5.15 1.32 0.44
C SER A 3 -5.59 2.77 0.38
N TYR A 4 -6.00 3.24 -0.80
CA TYR A 4 -6.35 4.64 -0.98
C TYR A 4 -7.52 4.88 -1.94
N ASP A 5 -8.11 6.05 -1.82
CA ASP A 5 -9.00 6.67 -2.79
C ASP A 5 -8.43 8.06 -3.09
N LEU A 6 -7.81 8.19 -4.26
CA LEU A 6 -7.12 9.42 -4.68
C LEU A 6 -8.06 10.23 -5.58
N GLN A 7 -8.33 11.46 -5.19
CA GLN A 7 -9.31 12.29 -5.86
C GLN A 7 -8.66 13.17 -6.93
N ARG A 8 -8.46 12.61 -8.12
CA ARG A 8 -8.55 13.24 -9.47
C ARG A 8 -7.68 12.50 -10.50
N PRO A 9 -8.18 12.28 -11.74
CA PRO A 9 -7.32 12.00 -12.88
C PRO A 9 -6.37 13.18 -13.14
N GLY A 10 -5.06 12.93 -13.25
CA GLY A 10 -4.05 13.92 -13.65
C GLY A 10 -3.23 14.55 -12.51
N GLN A 11 -3.45 14.17 -11.25
CA GLN A 11 -2.53 14.51 -10.16
C GLN A 11 -1.30 13.60 -10.15
N ASN A 12 -0.14 14.19 -9.86
CA ASN A 12 1.12 13.46 -9.81
C ASN A 12 1.35 12.87 -8.41
N TYR A 13 0.89 11.62 -8.23
CA TYR A 13 1.13 10.84 -7.01
C TYR A 13 2.45 10.04 -7.07
N SER A 14 3.39 10.40 -7.94
CA SER A 14 4.69 9.71 -8.01
C SER A 14 5.40 9.73 -6.66
N GLY A 15 5.30 10.85 -5.91
CA GLY A 15 5.86 10.94 -4.56
C GLY A 15 5.27 9.91 -3.60
N LEU A 16 3.95 9.73 -3.60
CA LEU A 16 3.27 8.73 -2.78
C LEU A 16 3.68 7.31 -3.18
N ILE A 17 3.73 7.04 -4.48
CA ILE A 17 4.12 5.73 -5.02
C ILE A 17 5.55 5.39 -4.63
N GLU A 18 6.49 6.30 -4.81
CA GLU A 18 7.89 6.07 -4.44
C GLU A 18 8.08 5.95 -2.92
N ALA A 19 7.33 6.73 -2.12
CA ALA A 19 7.32 6.58 -0.68
C ALA A 19 6.84 5.19 -0.24
N ILE A 20 5.75 4.66 -0.84
CA ILE A 20 5.25 3.30 -0.56
C ILE A 20 6.31 2.24 -0.91
N LYS A 21 6.97 2.36 -2.07
CA LYS A 21 8.02 1.42 -2.50
C LYS A 21 9.24 1.45 -1.57
N GLY A 22 9.53 2.60 -0.95
CA GLY A 22 10.63 2.78 -0.02
C GLY A 22 10.44 2.12 1.35
N LEU A 23 9.23 1.66 1.69
CA LEU A 23 8.92 1.08 3.00
C LEU A 23 9.46 -0.35 3.22
N GLY A 24 9.88 -1.03 2.15
CA GLY A 24 10.37 -2.40 2.20
C GLY A 24 9.98 -3.20 0.95
N ALA A 25 9.95 -4.53 1.06
CA ALA A 25 9.41 -5.36 -0.01
C ALA A 25 7.91 -5.06 -0.16
N TYR A 26 7.44 -4.90 -1.40
CA TYR A 26 6.05 -4.51 -1.65
C TYR A 26 5.44 -5.29 -2.81
N ARG A 27 4.10 -5.27 -2.86
CA ARG A 27 3.30 -5.76 -3.98
C ARG A 27 2.10 -4.85 -4.22
N HIS A 28 1.99 -4.35 -5.44
CA HIS A 28 0.81 -3.63 -5.91
C HIS A 28 -0.14 -4.62 -6.59
N CYS A 29 -1.01 -5.25 -5.80
CA CYS A 29 -1.88 -6.33 -6.27
C CYS A 29 -3.25 -5.84 -6.79
N LEU A 30 -3.65 -4.61 -6.46
CA LEU A 30 -4.89 -3.98 -6.94
C LEU A 30 -4.63 -2.50 -7.24
N GLN A 31 -5.44 -1.88 -8.11
CA GLN A 31 -5.24 -0.49 -8.57
C GLN A 31 -4.96 0.50 -7.43
N SER A 32 -5.68 0.38 -6.32
CA SER A 32 -5.56 1.27 -5.16
C SER A 32 -5.18 0.55 -3.87
N THR A 33 -4.49 -0.60 -3.94
CA THR A 33 -4.04 -1.33 -2.75
C THR A 33 -2.64 -1.89 -2.92
N TRP A 34 -1.83 -1.66 -1.91
CA TRP A 34 -0.45 -2.11 -1.78
C TRP A 34 -0.30 -2.99 -0.53
N LEU A 35 0.39 -4.10 -0.70
CA LEU A 35 0.94 -4.87 0.40
C LEU A 35 2.40 -4.48 0.57
N VAL A 36 2.83 -4.33 1.81
CA VAL A 36 4.19 -3.91 2.16
C VAL A 36 4.62 -4.76 3.34
N ALA A 37 5.74 -5.47 3.18
CA ALA A 37 6.41 -6.20 4.24
C ALA A 37 7.43 -5.26 4.88
N THR A 38 7.12 -4.83 6.10
CA THR A 38 7.90 -3.83 6.84
C THR A 38 7.77 -4.05 8.33
N ALA A 39 8.78 -3.65 9.09
CA ALA A 39 8.75 -3.65 10.56
C ALA A 39 8.10 -2.38 11.14
N HIS A 40 7.75 -1.41 10.29
CA HIS A 40 7.09 -0.17 10.71
C HIS A 40 5.66 -0.43 11.16
N SER A 41 5.23 0.30 12.20
CA SER A 41 3.83 0.31 12.61
C SER A 41 2.96 1.00 11.55
N PRO A 42 1.65 0.72 11.50
CA PRO A 42 0.74 1.44 10.60
C PRO A 42 0.80 2.97 10.76
N ALA A 43 0.99 3.47 11.99
CA ALA A 43 1.15 4.89 12.26
C ALA A 43 2.45 5.45 11.65
N ALA A 44 3.58 4.78 11.84
CA ALA A 44 4.86 5.20 11.26
C ALA A 44 4.83 5.18 9.71
N VAL A 45 4.16 4.18 9.13
CA VAL A 45 3.91 4.15 7.69
C VAL A 45 3.07 5.35 7.27
N TRP A 46 1.94 5.62 7.93
CA TRP A 46 1.11 6.77 7.60
C TRP A 46 1.88 8.10 7.69
N ASP A 47 2.65 8.31 8.75
CA ASP A 47 3.44 9.53 8.95
C ASP A 47 4.43 9.76 7.80
N SER A 48 5.00 8.69 7.25
CA SER A 48 5.89 8.78 6.08
C SER A 48 5.17 9.08 4.76
N LEU A 49 3.88 8.76 4.65
CA LEU A 49 3.09 8.96 3.44
C LEU A 49 2.32 10.29 3.44
N ALA A 50 1.96 10.82 4.62
CA ALA A 50 1.05 11.95 4.77
C ALA A 50 1.50 13.21 4.00
N GLY A 51 2.81 13.44 3.85
CA GLY A 51 3.36 14.56 3.07
C GLY A 51 3.16 14.44 1.56
N HIS A 52 2.70 13.30 1.06
CA HIS A 52 2.50 13.01 -0.36
C HIS A 52 1.02 12.86 -0.76
N VAL A 53 0.11 13.18 0.15
CA VAL A 53 -1.34 12.97 0.03
C VAL A 53 -2.06 14.32 0.16
N ASP A 54 -3.10 14.53 -0.65
CA ASP A 54 -3.89 15.76 -0.61
C ASP A 54 -5.02 15.68 0.44
N LYS A 55 -5.50 16.86 0.87
CA LYS A 55 -6.53 16.98 1.93
C LYS A 55 -7.86 16.29 1.61
N ASN A 56 -8.13 16.04 0.33
CA ASN A 56 -9.37 15.40 -0.13
C ASN A 56 -9.20 13.92 -0.47
N ASP A 57 -7.98 13.37 -0.32
CA ASP A 57 -7.72 11.95 -0.50
C ASP A 57 -8.10 11.16 0.76
N ARG A 58 -8.25 9.84 0.58
CA ARG A 58 -8.48 8.91 1.69
C ARG A 58 -7.41 7.83 1.63
N VAL A 59 -6.75 7.57 2.75
CA VAL A 59 -5.74 6.52 2.86
C VAL A 59 -5.98 5.71 4.11
N LEU A 60 -5.90 4.39 3.99
CA LEU A 60 -6.03 3.44 5.07
C LEU A 60 -4.75 2.60 5.15
N VAL A 61 -4.11 2.64 6.31
CA VAL A 61 -2.96 1.80 6.62
C VAL A 61 -3.34 0.83 7.74
N MET A 62 -3.13 -0.45 7.51
CA MET A 62 -3.34 -1.48 8.55
C MET A 62 -2.34 -2.62 8.44
N THR A 63 -2.05 -3.26 9.57
CA THR A 63 -1.33 -4.53 9.61
C THR A 63 -2.23 -5.62 9.05
N VAL A 64 -1.68 -6.45 8.16
CA VAL A 64 -2.34 -7.65 7.66
C VAL A 64 -1.72 -8.84 8.37
N GLY A 65 -2.55 -9.78 8.84
CA GLY A 65 -2.10 -11.02 9.43
C GLY A 65 -3.17 -12.11 9.27
N GLY A 66 -2.75 -13.36 9.43
CA GLY A 66 -3.63 -14.53 9.26
C GLY A 66 -3.78 -14.95 7.80
N THR A 67 -4.91 -15.57 7.47
CA THR A 67 -5.19 -16.12 6.15
C THR A 67 -5.83 -15.09 5.22
N ALA A 68 -5.42 -15.05 3.95
CA ALA A 68 -6.02 -14.23 2.91
C ALA A 68 -6.87 -15.07 1.94
N ALA A 69 -7.89 -14.46 1.33
CA ALA A 69 -8.72 -15.05 0.27
C ALA A 69 -9.07 -13.99 -0.78
N GLY A 70 -9.21 -14.38 -2.04
CA GLY A 70 -9.54 -13.44 -3.12
C GLY A 70 -9.28 -13.98 -4.53
N TRP A 71 -9.48 -13.11 -5.53
CA TRP A 71 -9.21 -13.39 -6.94
C TRP A 71 -8.04 -12.53 -7.43
N LEU A 72 -6.83 -13.09 -7.34
CA LEU A 72 -5.59 -12.44 -7.78
C LEU A 72 -4.84 -13.35 -8.76
N ASN A 73 -3.90 -12.78 -9.52
CA ASN A 73 -3.04 -13.61 -10.36
C ASN A 73 -2.07 -14.43 -9.49
N LYS A 74 -1.47 -15.46 -10.11
CA LYS A 74 -0.57 -16.37 -9.41
C LYS A 74 0.62 -15.64 -8.76
N ALA A 75 1.21 -14.65 -9.44
CA ALA A 75 2.38 -13.96 -8.93
C ALA A 75 2.07 -13.07 -7.70
N ASP A 76 0.85 -12.52 -7.60
CA ASP A 76 0.40 -11.81 -6.41
C ASP A 76 0.23 -12.77 -5.22
N TRP A 77 -0.39 -13.94 -5.47
CA TRP A 77 -0.52 -14.99 -4.45
C TRP A 77 0.82 -15.52 -3.96
N ASP A 78 1.74 -15.80 -4.88
CA ASP A 78 3.09 -16.28 -4.56
C ASP A 78 3.84 -15.25 -3.69
N TRP A 79 3.69 -13.94 -4.00
CA TRP A 79 4.28 -12.89 -3.18
C TRP A 79 3.69 -12.84 -1.78
N ILE A 80 2.35 -12.89 -1.66
CA ILE A 80 1.64 -12.87 -0.37
C ILE A 80 2.13 -14.00 0.53
N ASN A 81 2.12 -15.24 0.02
CA ASN A 81 2.50 -16.43 0.79
C ASN A 81 3.97 -16.46 1.22
N THR A 82 4.81 -15.58 0.65
CA THR A 82 6.25 -15.49 0.97
C THR A 82 6.56 -14.36 1.94
N HIS A 83 5.77 -13.28 1.95
CA HIS A 83 6.12 -12.02 2.62
C HIS A 83 5.16 -11.62 3.75
N ILE A 84 3.95 -12.17 3.80
CA ILE A 84 2.90 -11.83 4.76
C ILE A 84 2.61 -13.06 5.62
#